data_AF-A0A3A8PC78-F1
#
_entry.id   AF-A0A3A8PC78-F1
#
_cell.length_a   1.000
_cell.length_b   1.000
_cell.length_c   1.000
_cell.angle_alpha   90.00
_cell.angle_beta   90.00
_cell.angle_gamma   90.00
#
_symmetry.space_group_name_H-M   'P 1'
#
loop_
_entity.id
_entity.type
_entity.pdbx_description
1 polymer ?
#
loop_
_entity_poly.entity_id
_entity_poly.type
_entity_poly.pdbx_seq_one_letter_code
_entity_poly.pdbx_strand_id
1 'polypeptide(L)'
;MPPDDARVVLGNENGRLVHRGTVAVRGPCAPSREEVLGLGLTEPHACALEFVLAWFGSPFDAVAWDSQSGGELRWGAWPLSGPTLITALAHWKRREPAAFEARLGRLGIDVTPEHPPEPAALRLQGLRSAPPTEGCEALALLGEDPRLVAALAQAGRERGAQLAQLESLLAQVLRPLLASGAPGAAPMDATGGPFSTARALALLFHAELRLGRRGVTRLMAHARERAGQPASGEHAGELFAESLRAAGRGREAAEVWRILASPELADAP
;
A
#
# COMPACT_ATOMS: atom_id res chain seq x y z
N MET A 1 1.67 2.23 -28.29
CA MET A 1 3.05 2.77 -28.23
C MET A 1 3.10 3.76 -27.07
N PRO A 2 3.96 3.58 -26.05
CA PRO A 2 4.11 4.59 -25.01
C PRO A 2 4.60 5.92 -25.62
N PRO A 3 4.29 7.08 -25.01
CA PRO A 3 4.79 8.38 -25.46
C PRO A 3 6.33 8.45 -25.46
N ASP A 4 6.92 9.20 -26.41
CA ASP A 4 8.38 9.35 -26.60
C ASP A 4 9.13 9.94 -25.38
N ASP A 5 8.39 10.50 -24.42
CA ASP A 5 8.86 11.14 -23.19
C ASP A 5 8.81 10.23 -21.94
N ALA A 6 8.29 9.00 -22.04
CA ALA A 6 8.37 7.99 -20.97
C ALA A 6 9.75 7.30 -20.96
N ARG A 7 10.78 7.99 -20.45
CA ARG A 7 12.15 7.44 -20.42
C ARG A 7 12.34 6.43 -19.28
N VAL A 8 12.42 5.15 -19.63
CA VAL A 8 13.00 4.11 -18.78
C VAL A 8 14.47 3.99 -19.12
N VAL A 9 15.36 4.07 -18.12
CA VAL A 9 16.81 3.95 -18.32
C VAL A 9 17.15 2.52 -18.73
N LEU A 10 17.70 2.35 -19.94
CA LEU A 10 18.07 1.05 -20.54
C LEU A 10 19.57 0.80 -20.37
N GLY A 11 19.93 -0.41 -19.95
CA GLY A 11 21.29 -0.94 -20.11
C GLY A 11 21.41 -1.67 -21.44
N ASN A 12 22.58 -1.64 -22.07
CA ASN A 12 22.85 -2.38 -23.29
C ASN A 12 23.68 -3.63 -22.96
N GLU A 13 23.12 -4.82 -23.23
CA GLU A 13 23.87 -6.08 -23.21
C GLU A 13 23.77 -6.76 -24.58
N ASN A 14 24.93 -7.11 -25.16
CA ASN A 14 25.02 -7.84 -26.43
C ASN A 14 24.26 -7.20 -27.60
N GLY A 15 24.20 -5.87 -27.66
CA GLY A 15 23.53 -5.14 -28.74
C GLY A 15 22.00 -5.16 -28.65
N ARG A 16 21.44 -5.65 -27.54
CA ARG A 16 20.01 -5.58 -27.22
C ARG A 16 19.79 -4.59 -26.08
N LEU A 17 18.76 -3.76 -26.22
CA LEU A 17 18.26 -2.93 -25.12
C LEU A 17 17.63 -3.86 -24.09
N VAL A 18 18.23 -3.95 -22.91
CA VAL A 18 17.72 -4.76 -21.80
C VAL A 18 17.26 -3.83 -20.69
N HIS A 19 15.99 -3.97 -20.30
CA HIS A 19 15.48 -3.39 -19.06
C HIS A 19 16.15 -4.11 -17.89
N ARG A 20 17.25 -3.55 -17.38
CA ARG A 20 17.78 -3.93 -16.08
C ARG A 20 16.98 -3.15 -15.05
N GLY A 21 15.99 -3.83 -14.46
CA GLY A 21 15.11 -3.28 -13.43
C GLY A 21 15.87 -2.34 -12.51
N THR A 22 15.37 -1.12 -12.37
CA THR A 22 16.01 -0.15 -11.48
C THR A 22 15.89 -0.74 -10.06
N VAL A 23 17.00 -0.93 -9.38
CA VAL A 23 17.00 -1.46 -8.01
C VAL A 23 16.40 -0.39 -7.10
N ALA A 24 15.08 -0.42 -6.93
CA ALA A 24 14.44 0.29 -5.84
C ALA A 24 14.77 -0.51 -4.58
N VAL A 25 15.88 -0.16 -3.92
CA VAL A 25 16.20 -0.67 -2.59
C VAL A 25 15.06 -0.18 -1.70
N ARG A 26 14.06 -1.04 -1.48
CA ARG A 26 13.15 -0.84 -0.35
C ARG A 26 14.07 -0.69 0.85
N GLY A 27 13.92 0.39 1.60
CA GLY A 27 14.83 0.75 2.67
C GLY A 27 15.21 -0.48 3.53
N PRO A 28 16.40 -0.46 4.17
CA PRO A 28 16.90 -1.60 4.94
C PRO A 28 15.77 -2.16 5.80
N CYS A 29 15.52 -3.48 5.69
CA CYS A 29 14.49 -4.27 6.39
C CYS A 29 13.17 -4.58 5.66
N ALA A 30 12.99 -4.31 4.36
CA ALA A 30 11.73 -4.69 3.71
C ALA A 30 11.40 -6.20 3.77
N PRO A 31 10.11 -6.58 3.90
CA PRO A 31 9.67 -7.98 3.85
C PRO A 31 10.16 -8.75 2.64
N SER A 32 10.64 -9.97 2.88
CA SER A 32 10.98 -10.94 1.84
C SER A 32 9.72 -11.47 1.16
N ARG A 33 9.88 -12.03 -0.04
CA ARG A 33 8.78 -12.64 -0.80
C ARG A 33 8.09 -13.76 -0.03
N GLU A 34 8.86 -14.60 0.65
CA GLU A 34 8.33 -15.69 1.49
C GLU A 34 7.41 -15.14 2.58
N GLU A 35 7.81 -14.05 3.23
CA GLU A 35 7.01 -13.45 4.28
C GLU A 35 5.75 -12.75 3.75
N VAL A 36 5.82 -12.17 2.54
CA VAL A 36 4.65 -11.58 1.86
C VAL A 36 3.66 -12.68 1.47
N LEU A 37 4.13 -13.79 0.90
CA LEU A 37 3.30 -14.96 0.58
C LEU A 37 2.71 -15.60 1.84
N GLY A 38 3.47 -15.62 2.94
CA GLY A 38 3.03 -16.08 4.26
C GLY A 38 1.82 -15.32 4.84
N LEU A 39 1.44 -14.17 4.26
CA LEU A 39 0.21 -13.43 4.62
C LEU A 39 -1.05 -13.93 3.89
N GLY A 40 -0.93 -15.02 3.14
CA GLY A 40 -2.04 -15.65 2.40
C GLY A 40 -2.32 -15.02 1.04
N LEU A 41 -1.31 -14.41 0.43
CA LEU A 41 -1.39 -13.90 -0.94
C LEU A 41 -1.05 -15.00 -1.95
N THR A 42 -1.72 -14.99 -3.10
CA THR A 42 -1.28 -15.80 -4.25
C THR A 42 -0.11 -15.10 -4.96
N GLU A 43 0.61 -15.84 -5.80
CA GLU A 43 1.80 -15.35 -6.50
C GLU A 43 1.55 -14.05 -7.32
N PRO A 44 0.46 -13.94 -8.13
CA PRO A 44 0.15 -12.69 -8.83
C PRO A 44 -0.11 -11.51 -7.88
N HIS A 45 -0.79 -11.73 -6.76
CA HIS A 45 -1.07 -10.68 -5.79
C HIS A 45 0.20 -10.20 -5.09
N ALA A 46 1.07 -11.14 -4.68
CA ALA A 46 2.35 -10.81 -4.07
C ALA A 46 3.22 -10.03 -5.05
N CYS A 47 3.36 -10.50 -6.30
CA CYS A 47 4.11 -9.83 -7.35
C CYS A 47 3.60 -8.39 -7.62
N ALA A 48 2.28 -8.23 -7.76
CA ALA A 48 1.66 -6.93 -7.99
C ALA A 48 1.89 -5.96 -6.82
N LEU A 49 1.64 -6.42 -5.59
CA LEU A 49 1.82 -5.62 -4.38
C LEU A 49 3.28 -5.22 -4.20
N GLU A 50 4.19 -6.17 -4.39
CA GLU A 50 5.62 -5.96 -4.30
C GLU A 50 6.10 -4.89 -5.29
N PHE A 51 5.62 -4.97 -6.53
CA PHE A 51 5.93 -3.97 -7.55
C PHE A 51 5.40 -2.60 -7.16
N VAL A 52 4.13 -2.49 -6.77
CA VAL A 52 3.51 -1.20 -6.43
C VAL A 52 4.20 -0.55 -5.23
N LEU A 53 4.49 -1.31 -4.19
CA LEU A 53 5.22 -0.80 -3.01
C LEU A 53 6.64 -0.38 -3.36
N ALA A 54 7.34 -1.13 -4.22
CA ALA A 54 8.71 -0.79 -4.60
C ALA A 54 8.80 0.50 -5.44
N TRP A 55 7.85 0.72 -6.34
CA TRP A 55 7.91 1.83 -7.30
C TRP A 55 7.16 3.09 -6.88
N PHE A 56 6.05 2.92 -6.15
CA PHE A 56 5.10 4.01 -5.93
C PHE A 56 4.76 4.21 -4.45
N GLY A 57 5.05 3.21 -3.62
CA GLY A 57 4.91 3.27 -2.17
C GLY A 57 5.98 4.12 -1.49
N SER A 58 5.83 4.26 -0.18
CA SER A 58 6.82 4.90 0.70
C SER A 58 7.72 3.86 1.37
N PRO A 59 8.81 4.27 2.04
CA PRO A 59 9.48 3.42 3.02
C PRO A 59 8.55 3.01 4.17
N PHE A 60 8.79 1.85 4.80
CA PHE A 60 8.00 1.38 5.95
C PHE A 60 8.14 2.26 7.20
N ASP A 61 9.23 3.03 7.31
CA ASP A 61 9.46 4.03 8.36
C ASP A 61 9.00 5.44 7.97
N ALA A 62 8.35 5.60 6.81
CA ALA A 62 7.79 6.88 6.44
C ALA A 62 6.66 7.29 7.39
N VAL A 63 6.77 8.48 7.96
CA VAL A 63 5.71 9.15 8.70
C VAL A 63 5.44 10.47 8.03
N ALA A 64 4.18 10.76 7.75
CA ALA A 64 3.75 12.05 7.24
C ALA A 64 2.71 12.64 8.19
N TRP A 65 2.91 13.91 8.52
CA TRP A 65 1.98 14.74 9.26
C TRP A 65 1.90 16.08 8.54
N ASP A 66 0.73 16.40 7.99
CA ASP A 66 0.49 17.68 7.34
C ASP A 66 -0.56 18.46 8.13
N SER A 67 -0.08 19.38 8.96
CA SER A 67 -0.93 20.27 9.74
C SER A 67 -1.72 21.26 8.86
N GLN A 68 -1.29 21.52 7.62
CA GLN A 68 -1.97 22.47 6.72
C GLN A 68 -3.16 21.85 5.99
N SER A 69 -3.18 20.52 5.85
CA SER A 69 -4.25 19.76 5.16
C SER A 69 -5.28 19.13 6.11
N GLY A 70 -5.35 19.58 7.37
CA GLY A 70 -6.27 19.04 8.37
C GLY A 70 -5.69 17.95 9.27
N GLY A 71 -4.36 17.77 9.31
CA GLY A 71 -3.68 17.04 10.38
C GLY A 71 -4.04 15.57 10.46
N GLU A 72 -3.75 14.81 9.41
CA GLU A 72 -3.90 13.36 9.44
C GLU A 72 -2.54 12.66 9.46
N LEU A 73 -2.25 11.95 10.55
CA LEU A 73 -1.04 11.17 10.70
C LEU A 73 -1.09 9.95 9.79
N ARG A 74 -0.05 9.79 8.98
CA ARG A 74 0.15 8.66 8.07
C ARG A 74 1.43 7.93 8.39
N TRP A 75 1.40 6.61 8.32
CA TRP A 75 2.55 5.76 8.60
C TRP A 75 2.65 4.60 7.61
N GLY A 76 3.86 4.36 7.13
CA GLY A 76 4.20 3.12 6.45
C GLY A 76 4.32 3.21 4.93
N ALA A 77 4.61 2.05 4.33
CA ALA A 77 4.85 1.91 2.90
C ALA A 77 3.60 2.16 2.04
N TRP A 78 2.44 1.89 2.64
CA TRP A 78 1.16 2.47 2.26
C TRP A 78 0.82 3.54 3.30
N PRO A 79 0.29 4.71 2.93
CA PRO A 79 0.00 5.79 3.89
C PRO A 79 -1.21 5.44 4.78
N LEU A 80 -1.03 4.50 5.71
CA LEU A 80 -2.07 4.08 6.66
C LEU A 80 -2.38 5.24 7.59
N SER A 81 -3.66 5.54 7.77
CA SER A 81 -4.13 6.65 8.60
C SER A 81 -5.39 6.29 9.37
N GLY A 82 -5.70 7.09 10.40
CA GLY A 82 -6.91 6.92 11.19
C GLY A 82 -7.07 5.48 11.71
N PRO A 83 -8.24 4.84 11.53
CA PRO A 83 -8.48 3.47 11.98
C PRO A 83 -7.52 2.42 11.40
N THR A 84 -7.06 2.61 10.15
CA THR A 84 -6.14 1.65 9.52
C THR A 84 -4.76 1.65 10.18
N LEU A 85 -4.27 2.82 10.58
CA LEU A 85 -3.03 2.97 11.34
C LEU A 85 -3.17 2.34 12.73
N ILE A 86 -4.28 2.62 13.44
CA ILE A 86 -4.53 2.05 14.78
C ILE A 86 -4.55 0.52 14.72
N THR A 87 -5.20 -0.05 13.71
CA THR A 87 -5.25 -1.49 13.50
C THR A 87 -3.85 -2.07 13.22
N ALA A 88 -3.01 -1.38 12.45
CA ALA A 88 -1.63 -1.81 12.21
C ALA A 88 -0.80 -1.84 13.48
N LEU A 89 -0.93 -0.82 14.34
CA LEU A 89 -0.29 -0.82 15.65
C LEU A 89 -0.82 -1.95 16.54
N ALA A 90 -2.13 -2.21 16.52
CA ALA A 90 -2.75 -3.32 17.27
C ALA A 90 -2.22 -4.69 16.80
N HIS A 91 -2.09 -4.89 15.49
CA HIS A 91 -1.53 -6.10 14.90
C HIS A 91 -0.07 -6.28 15.32
N TRP A 92 0.72 -5.21 15.31
CA TRP A 92 2.11 -5.29 15.77
C TRP A 92 2.20 -5.63 17.25
N LYS A 93 1.44 -4.94 18.12
CA LYS A 93 1.42 -5.23 19.56
C LYS A 93 1.02 -6.68 19.86
N ARG A 94 0.06 -7.22 19.12
CA ARG A 94 -0.36 -8.63 19.25
C ARG A 94 0.74 -9.60 18.81
N ARG A 95 1.46 -9.27 17.74
CA ARG A 95 2.53 -10.12 17.19
C ARG A 95 3.77 -10.13 18.07
N GLU A 96 4.23 -8.95 18.47
CA GLU A 96 5.50 -8.74 19.18
C GLU A 96 5.31 -7.74 20.33
N PRO A 97 4.59 -8.13 21.40
CA PRO A 97 4.24 -7.23 22.49
C PRO A 97 5.49 -6.61 23.13
N ALA A 98 6.54 -7.40 23.35
CA ALA A 98 7.78 -6.90 23.96
C ALA A 98 8.47 -5.81 23.10
N ALA A 99 8.50 -5.98 21.77
CA ALA A 99 9.10 -5.01 20.86
C ALA A 99 8.26 -3.73 20.78
N PHE A 100 6.93 -3.88 20.73
CA PHE A 100 5.99 -2.76 20.77
C PHE A 100 6.16 -1.93 22.04
N GLU A 101 6.14 -2.58 23.22
CA GLU A 101 6.28 -1.90 24.50
C GLU A 101 7.65 -1.20 24.62
N ALA A 102 8.72 -1.83 24.13
CA ALA A 102 10.05 -1.25 24.16
C ALA A 102 10.21 0.01 23.27
N ARG A 103 9.45 0.10 22.16
CA ARG A 103 9.54 1.20 21.20
C ARG A 103 8.52 2.30 21.43
N LEU A 104 7.25 1.94 21.67
CA LEU A 104 6.12 2.86 21.76
C LEU A 104 5.54 2.92 23.17
N GLY A 105 5.38 1.76 23.84
CA GLY A 105 4.80 1.68 25.20
C GLY A 105 5.51 2.53 26.24
N ARG A 106 6.85 2.54 26.22
CA ARG A 106 7.69 3.40 27.10
C ARG A 106 7.44 4.91 26.92
N LEU A 107 6.85 5.31 25.80
CA LEU A 107 6.50 6.70 25.50
C LEU A 107 5.03 7.02 25.83
N GLY A 108 4.32 6.10 26.48
CA GLY A 108 2.91 6.24 26.80
C GLY A 108 1.97 5.89 25.64
N ILE A 109 2.48 5.41 24.51
CA ILE A 109 1.63 4.97 23.39
C ILE A 109 1.18 3.54 23.65
N ASP A 110 -0.12 3.33 23.74
CA ASP A 110 -0.73 2.02 23.91
C ASP A 110 -1.83 1.79 22.88
N VAL A 111 -2.09 0.54 22.52
CA VAL A 111 -3.18 0.15 21.63
C VAL A 111 -3.91 -1.04 22.22
N THR A 112 -5.23 -0.91 22.37
CA THR A 112 -6.09 -2.03 22.69
C THR A 112 -6.43 -2.79 21.40
N PRO A 113 -6.24 -4.12 21.37
CA PRO A 113 -6.61 -4.91 20.21
C PRO A 113 -8.12 -4.86 20.00
N GLU A 114 -8.53 -5.02 18.74
CA GLU A 114 -9.94 -5.18 18.36
C GLU A 114 -10.57 -6.34 19.13
N HIS A 115 -11.71 -6.09 19.76
CA HIS A 115 -12.51 -7.09 20.44
C HIS A 115 -13.98 -6.92 20.01
N PRO A 116 -14.45 -7.67 19.00
CA PRO A 116 -15.76 -7.43 18.41
C PRO A 116 -16.87 -7.38 19.48
N PRO A 117 -17.70 -6.32 19.51
CA PRO A 117 -17.89 -5.31 18.45
C PRO A 117 -16.96 -4.06 18.53
N GLU A 118 -16.06 -3.98 19.51
CA GLU A 118 -15.22 -2.82 19.75
C GLU A 118 -14.00 -2.79 18.80
N PRO A 119 -13.81 -1.71 18.02
CA PRO A 119 -12.64 -1.56 17.15
C PRO A 119 -11.36 -1.38 18.00
N ALA A 120 -10.20 -1.62 17.39
CA ALA A 120 -8.94 -1.29 18.02
C ALA A 120 -8.89 0.21 18.39
N ALA A 121 -8.37 0.52 19.58
CA ALA A 121 -8.28 1.90 20.05
C ALA A 121 -6.84 2.26 20.42
N LEU A 122 -6.39 3.42 19.96
CA LEU A 122 -5.12 4.02 20.36
C LEU A 122 -5.34 4.83 21.64
N ARG A 123 -4.42 4.68 22.59
CA ARG A 123 -4.39 5.42 23.84
C ARG A 123 -3.03 6.09 23.99
N LEU A 124 -3.04 7.35 24.40
CA LEU A 124 -1.84 8.07 24.81
C LEU A 124 -1.96 8.32 26.31
N GLN A 125 -1.13 7.63 27.10
CA GLN A 125 -1.00 7.92 28.51
C GLN A 125 -0.30 9.26 28.68
N GLY A 126 -0.91 10.15 29.48
CA GLY A 126 -0.56 11.56 29.58
C GLY A 126 0.94 11.84 29.56
N LEU A 127 1.41 12.46 28.49
CA LEU A 127 2.69 13.14 28.49
C LEU A 127 2.60 14.30 29.49
N ARG A 128 3.42 14.27 30.55
CA ARG A 128 3.54 15.37 31.53
C ARG A 128 2.24 15.68 32.29
N SER A 129 1.56 14.65 32.82
CA SER A 129 0.38 14.80 33.69
C SER A 129 -0.93 15.22 33.00
N ALA A 130 -0.99 15.18 31.67
CA ALA A 130 -2.24 15.31 30.93
C ALA A 130 -3.17 14.09 31.19
N PRO A 131 -4.50 14.26 31.09
CA PRO A 131 -5.40 13.11 31.11
C PRO A 131 -5.09 12.16 29.95
N PRO A 132 -5.36 10.84 30.09
CA PRO A 132 -5.23 9.91 28.99
C PRO A 132 -6.17 10.29 27.84
N THR A 133 -5.67 10.21 26.62
CA THR A 133 -6.39 10.57 25.40
C THR A 133 -6.55 9.34 24.51
N GLU A 134 -7.67 9.23 23.77
CA GLU A 134 -7.96 8.06 22.94
C GLU A 134 -8.31 8.42 21.48
N GLY A 135 -8.19 7.44 20.58
CA GLY A 135 -8.72 7.51 19.22
C GLY A 135 -8.10 8.62 18.36
N CYS A 136 -8.95 9.41 17.68
CA CYS A 136 -8.51 10.46 16.76
C CYS A 136 -7.72 11.58 17.46
N GLU A 137 -8.07 11.91 18.70
CA GLU A 137 -7.37 12.93 19.47
C GLU A 137 -5.96 12.45 19.87
N ALA A 138 -5.82 11.16 20.22
CA ALA A 138 -4.52 10.55 20.44
C ALA A 138 -3.64 10.53 19.18
N LEU A 139 -4.22 10.31 17.99
CA LEU A 139 -3.49 10.40 16.72
C LEU A 139 -3.00 11.81 16.41
N ALA A 140 -3.83 12.83 16.69
CA ALA A 140 -3.45 14.22 16.49
C ALA A 140 -2.27 14.59 17.40
N LEU A 141 -2.35 14.25 18.69
CA LEU A 141 -1.26 14.48 19.65
C LEU A 141 0.03 13.75 19.27
N LEU A 142 -0.07 12.53 18.72
CA LEU A 142 1.09 11.80 18.20
C LEU A 142 1.74 12.56 17.04
N GLY A 143 0.93 13.09 16.11
CA GLY A 143 1.43 13.88 14.98
C GLY A 143 2.04 15.22 15.37
N GLU A 144 1.57 15.84 16.46
CA GLU A 144 2.06 17.13 16.95
C GLU A 144 3.38 17.05 17.72
N ASP A 145 3.68 15.93 18.39
CA ASP A 145 4.95 15.75 19.12
C ASP A 145 6.05 15.12 18.22
N PRO A 146 7.10 15.87 17.84
CA PRO A 146 8.17 15.37 16.98
C PRO A 146 8.90 14.13 17.54
N ARG A 147 8.91 13.95 18.87
CA ARG A 147 9.55 12.79 19.51
C ARG A 147 8.73 11.53 19.30
N LEU A 148 7.40 11.64 19.39
CA LEU A 148 6.50 10.54 19.11
C LEU A 148 6.49 10.18 17.61
N VAL A 149 6.50 11.19 16.73
CA VAL A 149 6.68 11.00 15.28
C VAL A 149 7.98 10.26 14.98
N ALA A 150 9.10 10.66 15.58
CA ALA A 150 10.38 9.98 15.40
C ALA A 150 10.36 8.54 15.93
N ALA A 151 9.69 8.29 17.05
CA ALA A 151 9.53 6.94 17.59
C ALA A 151 8.68 6.06 16.69
N LEU A 152 7.60 6.59 16.10
CA LEU A 152 6.76 5.89 15.14
C LEU A 152 7.53 5.56 13.84
N ALA A 153 8.37 6.49 13.36
CA ALA A 153 9.26 6.23 12.24
C ALA A 153 10.24 5.09 12.57
N GLN A 154 10.90 5.15 13.72
CA GLN A 154 11.82 4.09 14.17
C GLN A 154 11.12 2.73 14.31
N ALA A 155 9.89 2.72 14.83
CA ALA A 155 9.07 1.51 14.91
C ALA A 155 8.82 0.88 13.54
N GLY A 156 8.68 1.67 12.46
CA GLY A 156 8.53 1.17 11.09
C GLY A 156 9.74 0.38 10.55
N ARG A 157 10.87 0.38 11.27
CA ARG A 157 12.05 -0.43 10.96
C ARG A 157 12.02 -1.81 11.62
N GLU A 158 11.13 -2.02 12.57
CA GLU A 158 10.95 -3.32 13.23
C GLU A 158 10.25 -4.29 12.29
N ARG A 159 10.74 -5.53 12.26
CA ARG A 159 10.23 -6.58 11.37
C ARG A 159 8.74 -6.85 11.62
N GLY A 160 8.34 -6.99 12.88
CA GLY A 160 6.95 -7.19 13.25
C GLY A 160 6.04 -6.02 12.89
N ALA A 161 6.54 -4.79 12.94
CA ALA A 161 5.79 -3.60 12.54
C ALA A 161 5.51 -3.58 11.04
N GLN A 162 6.51 -3.93 10.22
CA GLN A 162 6.36 -3.99 8.76
C GLN A 162 5.35 -5.05 8.34
N LEU A 163 5.41 -6.23 8.97
CA LEU A 163 4.44 -7.31 8.72
C LEU A 163 3.04 -6.89 9.17
N ALA A 164 2.90 -6.21 10.30
CA ALA A 164 1.61 -5.69 10.77
C ALA A 164 1.02 -4.59 9.86
N GLN A 165 1.86 -3.73 9.28
CA GLN A 165 1.44 -2.76 8.25
C GLN A 165 0.90 -3.50 7.02
N LEU A 166 1.60 -4.53 6.53
CA LEU A 166 1.13 -5.34 5.40
C LEU A 166 -0.16 -6.09 5.73
N GLU A 167 -0.25 -6.75 6.88
CA GLU A 167 -1.48 -7.44 7.31
C GLU A 167 -2.68 -6.51 7.34
N SER A 168 -2.50 -5.30 7.86
CA SER A 168 -3.56 -4.29 7.93
C SER A 168 -3.94 -3.78 6.54
N LEU A 169 -2.97 -3.54 5.67
CA LEU A 169 -3.19 -3.20 4.26
C LEU A 169 -4.01 -4.28 3.55
N LEU A 170 -3.65 -5.55 3.75
CA LEU A 170 -4.36 -6.68 3.15
C LEU A 170 -5.79 -6.77 3.66
N ALA A 171 -5.99 -6.74 4.97
CA ALA A 171 -7.29 -6.91 5.59
C ALA A 171 -8.25 -5.77 5.27
N GLN A 172 -7.79 -4.52 5.32
CA GLN A 172 -8.67 -3.35 5.28
C GLN A 172 -8.75 -2.67 3.90
N VAL A 173 -7.76 -2.90 3.03
CA VAL A 173 -7.70 -2.25 1.71
C VAL A 173 -7.78 -3.28 0.59
N LEU A 174 -6.80 -4.19 0.49
CA LEU A 174 -6.69 -5.03 -0.71
C LEU A 174 -7.77 -6.11 -0.79
N ARG A 175 -8.09 -6.82 0.30
CA ARG A 175 -9.16 -7.83 0.27
C ARG A 175 -10.53 -7.22 -0.05
N PRO A 176 -10.96 -6.10 0.58
CA PRO A 176 -12.19 -5.41 0.18
C PRO A 176 -12.17 -4.92 -1.28
N LEU A 177 -11.02 -4.43 -1.75
CA LEU A 177 -10.82 -3.99 -3.13
C LEU A 177 -11.04 -5.14 -4.13
N LEU A 178 -10.46 -6.31 -3.86
CA LEU A 178 -10.60 -7.50 -4.69
C LEU A 178 -12.02 -8.07 -4.62
N ALA A 179 -12.64 -8.12 -3.43
CA ALA A 179 -14.03 -8.57 -3.26
C ALA A 179 -15.04 -7.71 -4.05
N SER A 180 -14.79 -6.40 -4.11
CA SER A 180 -15.63 -5.45 -4.86
C SER A 180 -15.57 -5.65 -6.38
N GLY A 181 -14.49 -6.28 -6.88
CA GLY A 181 -14.29 -6.61 -8.29
C GLY A 181 -14.95 -7.91 -8.73
N ALA A 182 -15.27 -8.81 -7.80
CA ALA A 182 -15.80 -10.15 -8.06
C ALA A 182 -16.90 -10.53 -7.05
N PRO A 183 -18.11 -9.95 -7.14
CA PRO A 183 -19.20 -10.26 -6.23
C PRO A 183 -19.58 -11.75 -6.34
N GLY A 184 -19.37 -12.51 -5.25
CA GLY A 184 -19.73 -13.93 -5.14
C GLY A 184 -18.56 -14.93 -5.22
N ALA A 185 -17.33 -14.49 -5.47
CA ALA A 185 -16.13 -15.31 -5.37
C ALA A 185 -15.36 -15.02 -4.07
N ALA A 186 -14.65 -16.01 -3.52
CA ALA A 186 -13.70 -15.72 -2.44
C ALA A 186 -12.64 -14.74 -2.98
N PRO A 187 -12.32 -13.64 -2.26
CA PRO A 187 -11.57 -12.50 -2.80
C PRO A 187 -10.13 -12.81 -3.24
N MET A 188 -9.62 -14.00 -2.91
CA MET A 188 -8.26 -14.46 -3.23
C MET A 188 -8.25 -15.64 -4.22
N ASP A 189 -9.41 -16.23 -4.51
CA ASP A 189 -9.56 -17.41 -5.38
C ASP A 189 -10.26 -17.09 -6.71
N ALA A 190 -10.58 -15.82 -6.96
CA ALA A 190 -11.21 -15.39 -8.20
C ALA A 190 -10.21 -15.48 -9.37
N THR A 191 -10.06 -16.69 -9.94
CA THR A 191 -9.26 -16.97 -11.14
C THR A 191 -9.91 -16.46 -12.43
N GLY A 192 -10.88 -15.57 -12.33
CA GLY A 192 -11.65 -15.03 -13.45
C GLY A 192 -12.02 -13.57 -13.20
N GLY A 193 -11.80 -12.73 -14.21
CA GLY A 193 -12.05 -11.30 -14.16
C GLY A 193 -10.91 -10.49 -14.80
N PRO A 194 -11.11 -9.18 -14.98
CA PRO A 194 -10.14 -8.31 -15.63
C PRO A 194 -8.83 -8.15 -14.83
N PHE A 195 -8.83 -8.49 -13.54
CA PHE A 195 -7.70 -8.33 -12.62
C PHE A 195 -7.17 -9.68 -12.12
N SER A 196 -6.77 -10.55 -13.03
CA SER A 196 -6.23 -11.90 -12.72
C SER A 196 -4.72 -12.02 -12.89
N THR A 197 -4.10 -11.16 -13.71
CA THR A 197 -2.65 -11.11 -13.92
C THR A 197 -1.97 -10.20 -12.90
N ALA A 198 -0.67 -10.41 -12.64
CA ALA A 198 0.11 -9.53 -11.77
C ALA A 198 0.10 -8.07 -12.28
N ARG A 199 0.14 -7.88 -13.60
CA ARG A 199 0.08 -6.56 -14.23
C ARG A 199 -1.25 -5.86 -13.99
N ALA A 200 -2.37 -6.54 -14.24
CA ALA A 200 -3.68 -5.97 -13.99
C ALA A 200 -3.88 -5.64 -12.50
N LEU A 201 -3.49 -6.55 -11.60
CA LEU A 201 -3.54 -6.31 -10.16
C LEU A 201 -2.70 -5.10 -9.73
N ALA A 202 -1.52 -4.90 -10.33
CA ALA A 202 -0.68 -3.75 -10.03
C ALA A 202 -1.35 -2.42 -10.46
N LEU A 203 -2.10 -2.40 -11.56
CA LEU A 203 -2.90 -1.23 -11.97
C LEU A 203 -3.98 -0.92 -10.93
N LEU A 204 -4.66 -1.95 -10.44
CA LEU A 204 -5.71 -1.82 -9.44
C LEU A 204 -5.16 -1.28 -8.10
N PHE A 205 -4.05 -1.84 -7.63
CA PHE A 205 -3.39 -1.38 -6.41
C PHE A 205 -2.82 0.03 -6.56
N HIS A 206 -2.22 0.37 -7.70
CA HIS A 206 -1.74 1.72 -7.98
C HIS A 206 -2.87 2.75 -7.98
N ALA A 207 -4.01 2.42 -8.62
CA ALA A 207 -5.18 3.28 -8.64
C ALA A 207 -5.70 3.56 -7.21
N GLU A 208 -5.75 2.55 -6.34
CA GLU A 208 -6.11 2.74 -4.94
C GLU A 208 -5.06 3.58 -4.19
N LEU A 209 -3.77 3.29 -4.35
CA LEU A 209 -2.69 4.00 -3.68
C LEU A 209 -2.68 5.49 -4.00
N ARG A 210 -2.83 5.86 -5.27
CA ARG A 210 -2.70 7.25 -5.73
C ARG A 210 -4.00 8.03 -5.70
N LEU A 211 -5.13 7.37 -5.98
CA LEU A 211 -6.41 8.03 -6.24
C LEU A 211 -7.54 7.57 -5.32
N GLY A 212 -7.27 6.57 -4.47
CA GLY A 212 -8.27 5.89 -3.66
C GLY A 212 -9.41 5.28 -4.47
N ARG A 213 -10.52 5.05 -3.78
CA ARG A 213 -11.72 4.40 -4.33
C ARG A 213 -12.26 5.02 -5.62
N ARG A 214 -12.09 6.35 -5.80
CA ARG A 214 -12.54 7.05 -7.02
C ARG A 214 -11.72 6.62 -8.24
N GLY A 215 -10.40 6.45 -8.09
CA GLY A 215 -9.57 5.93 -9.18
C GLY A 215 -9.87 4.48 -9.48
N VAL A 216 -10.00 3.65 -8.45
CA VAL A 216 -10.43 2.26 -8.60
C VAL A 216 -11.73 2.16 -9.36
N THR A 217 -12.74 2.95 -8.99
CA THR A 217 -14.05 2.94 -9.65
C THR A 217 -13.92 3.29 -11.14
N ARG A 218 -13.09 4.27 -11.48
CA ARG A 218 -12.85 4.67 -12.87
C ARG A 218 -12.13 3.58 -13.67
N LEU A 219 -11.08 2.99 -13.11
CA LEU A 219 -10.36 1.89 -13.74
C LEU A 219 -11.28 0.67 -13.96
N MET A 220 -12.07 0.32 -12.95
CA MET A 220 -13.08 -0.75 -13.02
C MET A 220 -14.14 -0.48 -14.09
N ALA A 221 -14.55 0.78 -14.29
CA ALA A 221 -15.49 1.14 -15.34
C ALA A 221 -14.91 0.82 -16.72
N HIS A 222 -13.66 1.21 -17.00
CA HIS A 222 -12.98 0.87 -18.25
C HIS A 222 -12.81 -0.65 -18.44
N ALA A 223 -12.53 -1.39 -17.36
CA ALA A 223 -12.40 -2.85 -17.42
C ALA A 223 -13.73 -3.55 -17.78
N ARG A 224 -14.87 -2.99 -17.36
CA ARG A 224 -16.20 -3.55 -17.65
C ARG A 224 -16.60 -3.37 -19.11
N GLU A 225 -16.13 -2.33 -19.80
CA GLU A 225 -16.42 -2.09 -21.22
C GLU A 225 -15.96 -3.25 -22.11
N ARG A 226 -14.97 -4.04 -21.66
CA ARG A 226 -14.44 -5.22 -22.36
C ARG A 226 -14.41 -6.47 -21.48
N ALA A 227 -15.36 -6.59 -20.55
CA ALA A 227 -15.44 -7.76 -19.69
C ALA A 227 -15.47 -9.07 -20.51
N GLY A 228 -14.65 -10.06 -20.11
CA GLY A 228 -14.56 -11.35 -20.79
C GLY A 228 -13.57 -11.42 -21.96
N GLN A 229 -12.93 -10.31 -22.33
CA GLN A 229 -11.82 -10.32 -23.30
C GLN A 229 -10.47 -10.56 -22.58
N PRO A 230 -9.52 -11.24 -23.25
CA PRO A 230 -8.16 -11.38 -22.73
C PRO A 230 -7.52 -9.99 -22.56
N ALA A 231 -6.70 -9.83 -21.52
CA ALA A 231 -6.01 -8.58 -21.20
C ALA A 231 -6.94 -7.35 -21.01
N SER A 232 -8.19 -7.58 -20.59
CA SER A 232 -9.16 -6.49 -20.36
C SER A 232 -8.73 -5.53 -19.25
N GLY A 233 -7.97 -6.00 -18.25
CA GLY A 233 -7.38 -5.15 -17.20
C GLY A 233 -6.26 -4.24 -17.71
N GLU A 234 -5.36 -4.77 -18.53
CA GLU A 234 -4.26 -4.00 -19.14
C GLU A 234 -4.80 -2.94 -20.09
N HIS A 235 -5.78 -3.29 -20.93
CA HIS A 235 -6.41 -2.32 -21.82
C HIS A 235 -7.16 -1.23 -21.04
N ALA A 236 -7.83 -1.60 -19.95
CA ALA A 236 -8.42 -0.61 -19.05
C ALA A 236 -7.36 0.34 -18.46
N GLY A 237 -6.15 -0.18 -18.18
CA GLY A 237 -5.00 0.62 -17.79
C GLY A 237 -4.57 1.64 -18.85
N GLU A 238 -4.56 1.27 -20.12
CA GLU A 238 -4.22 2.19 -21.23
C GLU A 238 -5.22 3.36 -21.28
N LEU A 239 -6.52 3.06 -21.31
CA LEU A 239 -7.59 4.07 -21.30
C LEU A 239 -7.53 4.95 -20.05
N PHE A 240 -7.24 4.35 -18.91
CA PHE A 240 -7.08 5.07 -17.64
C PHE A 240 -5.89 6.03 -17.67
N ALA A 241 -4.74 5.62 -18.23
CA ALA A 241 -3.56 6.46 -18.37
C ALA A 241 -3.82 7.66 -19.30
N GLU A 242 -4.52 7.43 -20.42
CA GLU A 242 -4.94 8.50 -21.33
C GLU A 242 -5.88 9.49 -20.65
N SER A 243 -6.86 8.97 -19.90
CA SER A 243 -7.80 9.78 -19.12
C SER A 243 -7.11 10.63 -18.05
N LEU A 244 -6.09 10.09 -17.38
CA LEU A 244 -5.26 10.84 -16.41
C LEU A 244 -4.48 11.95 -17.10
N ARG A 245 -3.85 11.67 -18.25
CA ARG A 245 -3.13 12.68 -19.04
C ARG A 245 -4.06 13.80 -19.48
N ALA A 246 -5.23 13.47 -20.01
CA ALA A 246 -6.23 14.46 -20.43
C ALA A 246 -6.72 15.35 -19.26
N ALA A 247 -6.72 14.82 -18.04
CA ALA A 247 -7.06 15.55 -16.81
C ALA A 247 -5.87 16.34 -16.21
N GLY A 248 -4.74 16.47 -16.92
CA GLY A 248 -3.55 17.17 -16.43
C GLY A 248 -2.70 16.39 -15.43
N ARG A 249 -2.96 15.09 -15.24
CA ARG A 249 -2.26 14.22 -14.28
C ARG A 249 -1.15 13.41 -14.94
N GLY A 250 -0.21 14.15 -15.54
CA GLY A 250 0.86 13.58 -16.37
C GLY A 250 1.76 12.60 -15.60
N ARG A 251 2.04 12.86 -14.32
CA ARG A 251 2.85 11.98 -13.47
C ARG A 251 2.16 10.62 -13.28
N GLU A 252 0.92 10.61 -12.84
CA GLU A 252 0.17 9.38 -12.57
C GLU A 252 -0.06 8.60 -13.87
N ALA A 253 -0.29 9.27 -14.99
CA ALA A 253 -0.35 8.63 -16.30
C ALA A 253 0.97 7.91 -16.64
N ALA A 254 2.13 8.55 -16.41
CA ALA A 254 3.43 7.94 -16.64
C ALA A 254 3.71 6.74 -15.71
N GLU A 255 3.26 6.80 -14.45
CA GLU A 255 3.33 5.67 -13.51
C GLU A 255 2.48 4.47 -14.00
N VAL A 256 1.29 4.73 -14.54
CA VAL A 256 0.45 3.67 -15.15
C VAL A 256 1.14 3.06 -16.38
N TRP A 257 1.72 3.88 -17.26
CA TRP A 257 2.49 3.38 -18.40
C TRP A 257 3.69 2.53 -17.99
N ARG A 258 4.34 2.87 -16.87
CA ARG A 258 5.42 2.04 -16.29
C ARG A 258 4.90 0.67 -15.89
N ILE A 259 3.74 0.57 -15.23
CA ILE A 259 3.13 -0.73 -14.86
C ILE A 259 2.86 -1.56 -16.11
N LEU A 260 2.23 -0.95 -17.12
CA LEU A 260 1.86 -1.63 -18.37
C LEU A 260 3.09 -2.18 -19.13
N ALA A 261 4.17 -1.40 -19.17
CA ALA A 261 5.39 -1.78 -19.88
C ALA A 261 6.35 -2.65 -19.04
N SER A 262 6.02 -2.94 -17.78
CA SER A 262 6.95 -3.63 -16.88
C SER A 262 7.10 -5.11 -17.22
N PRO A 263 8.34 -5.60 -17.46
CA PRO A 263 8.61 -7.02 -17.62
C PRO A 263 8.58 -7.77 -16.27
N GLU A 264 8.74 -7.09 -15.14
CA GLU A 264 8.66 -7.67 -13.79
C GLU A 264 7.26 -8.21 -13.47
N LEU A 265 6.26 -7.75 -14.23
CA LEU A 265 4.84 -8.13 -14.11
C LEU A 265 4.36 -9.01 -15.25
N ALA A 266 5.27 -9.50 -16.11
CA ALA A 266 4.91 -10.45 -17.13
C ALA A 266 4.51 -11.78 -16.49
N ASP A 267 3.43 -12.40 -16.99
CA ASP A 267 3.06 -13.75 -16.57
C ASP A 267 4.22 -14.71 -16.86
N ALA A 268 4.48 -15.63 -15.92
CA ALA A 268 5.49 -16.66 -16.14
C ALA A 268 5.10 -17.51 -17.37
N PRO A 269 6.07 -17.86 -18.24
CA PRO A 269 5.81 -18.64 -19.44
C PRO A 269 5.27 -20.04 -19.15
#